data_AF-A0A7S0G9L5-F1
#
_entry.id   AF-A0A7S0G9L5-F1
#
_cell.length_a   1.000
_cell.length_b   1.000
_cell.length_c   1.000
_cell.angle_alpha   90.00
_cell.angle_beta   90.00
_cell.angle_gamma   90.00
#
_symmetry.space_group_name_H-M   'P 1'
#
loop_
_entity.id
_entity.type
_entity.pdbx_description
1 polymer ?
#
loop_
_entity_poly.entity_id
_entity_poly.type
_entity_poly.pdbx_seq_one_letter_code
_entity_poly.pdbx_strand_id
1 'polypeptide(L)'
;TYPYKLHHILHHQTLIRRTAPGNSKHRKTQPIAANIDTAFVVSSCNQDFNVARLERYVAMAMDANVRPVIILTKRDLCELGEKEEGEAENEEESEEEREELREDLEWMKDYYLLQAKTIANGTVPVLLLDARGDEPQIALQPYLRRGQTIAFLGSSGVGKSTLLNSLGNSTLAPTAAIHSDSGQGRHTTTRRRIFVLGESGDQGCVLDTPGLRELKLVDSKKGVEEVFGDLVAIAQKCKFNDCSHAEGTPGCAIMEAVEREDGTVDEERLERWEKLLEEERAMEKVKIRGGRGGEQVNKGPL
;
A
#
# COMPACT_ATOMS: atom_id res chain seq x y z
N THR A 1 -8.19 5.71 -36.33
CA THR A 1 -6.71 5.56 -36.37
C THR A 1 -6.13 6.93 -36.10
N TYR A 2 -5.42 7.13 -35.00
CA TYR A 2 -4.80 8.42 -34.71
C TYR A 2 -3.60 8.64 -35.66
N PRO A 3 -3.38 9.85 -36.20
CA PRO A 3 -2.32 10.11 -37.19
C PRO A 3 -0.91 10.17 -36.59
N TYR A 4 -0.77 9.86 -35.30
CA TYR A 4 0.49 9.98 -34.56
C TYR A 4 1.09 8.60 -34.30
N LYS A 5 2.39 8.49 -34.49
CA LYS A 5 3.17 7.28 -34.20
C LYS A 5 4.11 7.57 -33.03
N LEU A 6 4.10 6.70 -32.02
CA LEU A 6 5.09 6.70 -30.97
C LEU A 6 6.47 6.41 -31.59
N HIS A 7 7.40 7.37 -31.47
CA HIS A 7 8.73 7.25 -32.05
C HIS A 7 9.73 6.63 -31.06
N HIS A 8 9.76 7.15 -29.82
CA HIS A 8 10.65 6.69 -28.75
C HIS A 8 9.95 6.74 -27.40
N ILE A 9 10.38 5.84 -26.49
CA ILE A 9 10.06 5.88 -25.07
C ILE A 9 11.36 6.24 -24.35
N LEU A 10 11.34 7.31 -23.56
CA LEU A 10 12.49 7.71 -22.75
C LEU A 10 12.67 6.77 -21.56
N HIS A 11 13.88 6.74 -21.01
CA HIS A 11 14.17 5.96 -19.80
C HIS A 11 13.29 6.42 -18.63
N HIS A 12 12.75 5.47 -17.87
CA HIS A 12 11.91 5.74 -16.71
C HIS A 12 12.77 6.05 -15.48
N GLN A 13 12.43 7.08 -14.72
CA GLN A 13 13.09 7.40 -13.45
C GLN A 13 12.70 6.39 -12.36
N THR A 14 11.41 6.05 -12.28
CA THR A 14 10.86 5.02 -11.39
C THR A 14 9.99 4.05 -12.18
N LEU A 15 9.86 2.81 -11.71
CA LEU A 15 9.11 1.77 -12.41
C LEU A 15 8.49 0.76 -11.45
N ILE A 16 7.18 0.85 -11.25
CA ILE A 16 6.41 -0.12 -10.46
C ILE A 16 6.07 -1.31 -11.35
N ARG A 17 6.40 -2.52 -10.87
CA ARG A 17 6.15 -3.79 -11.58
C ARG A 17 5.22 -4.69 -10.76
N ARG A 18 4.47 -5.54 -11.48
CA ARG A 18 3.76 -6.68 -10.88
C ARG A 18 4.01 -7.96 -11.64
N THR A 19 3.71 -9.06 -10.99
CA THR A 19 3.63 -10.36 -11.66
C THR A 19 2.42 -10.38 -12.60
N ALA A 20 2.58 -10.91 -13.82
CA ALA A 20 1.45 -11.14 -14.70
C ALA A 20 0.44 -12.12 -14.08
N PRO A 21 -0.87 -11.81 -14.08
CA PRO A 21 -1.89 -12.77 -13.66
C PRO A 21 -1.89 -13.99 -14.58
N GLY A 22 -2.08 -15.18 -14.00
CA GLY A 22 -2.17 -16.46 -14.72
C GLY A 22 -1.08 -17.49 -14.35
N ASN A 23 -1.44 -18.78 -14.35
CA ASN A 23 -0.56 -19.93 -14.10
C ASN A 23 0.30 -20.30 -15.32
N SER A 24 0.83 -19.32 -16.05
CA SER A 24 1.78 -19.64 -17.11
C SER A 24 3.12 -20.04 -16.47
N LYS A 25 3.75 -21.10 -16.98
CA LYS A 25 5.06 -21.62 -16.53
C LYS A 25 6.20 -20.58 -16.55
N HIS A 26 5.92 -19.36 -17.01
CA HIS A 26 6.79 -18.20 -17.01
C HIS A 26 6.03 -16.99 -16.42
N ARG A 27 6.13 -16.77 -15.11
CA ARG A 27 5.63 -15.54 -14.45
C ARG A 27 6.43 -14.34 -14.98
N LYS A 28 5.98 -13.73 -16.07
CA LYS A 28 6.58 -12.51 -16.62
C LYS A 28 6.20 -11.32 -15.73
N THR A 29 7.19 -10.48 -15.42
CA THR A 29 6.96 -9.20 -14.76
C THR A 29 6.39 -8.20 -15.78
N GLN A 30 5.33 -7.49 -15.43
CA GLN A 30 4.76 -6.43 -16.26
C GLN A 30 4.90 -5.07 -15.59
N PRO A 31 5.29 -4.01 -16.33
CA PRO A 31 5.25 -2.65 -15.81
C PRO A 31 3.80 -2.20 -15.60
N ILE A 32 3.56 -1.53 -14.47
CA ILE A 32 2.25 -1.01 -14.09
C ILE A 32 2.22 0.50 -14.26
N ALA A 33 3.22 1.16 -13.69
CA ALA A 33 3.36 2.60 -13.59
C ALA A 33 4.84 2.96 -13.71
N ALA A 34 5.13 4.08 -14.35
CA ALA A 34 6.48 4.60 -14.49
C ALA A 34 6.47 6.10 -14.21
N ASN A 35 7.60 6.63 -13.75
CA ASN A 35 7.75 8.05 -13.38
C ASN A 35 6.66 8.48 -12.40
N ILE A 36 6.56 7.75 -11.28
CA ILE A 36 5.79 8.08 -10.09
C ILE A 36 6.76 8.62 -9.04
N ASP A 37 6.45 9.77 -8.45
CA ASP A 37 7.23 10.39 -7.38
C ASP A 37 6.78 9.88 -6.00
N THR A 38 5.46 9.82 -5.80
CA THR A 38 4.84 9.48 -4.51
C THR A 38 3.79 8.39 -4.66
N ALA A 39 3.84 7.39 -3.77
CA ALA A 39 2.83 6.35 -3.63
C ALA A 39 2.01 6.62 -2.37
N PHE A 40 0.72 6.95 -2.53
CA PHE A 40 -0.21 6.97 -1.42
C PHE A 40 -0.66 5.54 -1.11
N VAL A 41 -0.19 5.01 0.00
CA VAL A 41 -0.55 3.69 0.53
C VAL A 41 -1.80 3.86 1.39
N VAL A 42 -2.96 3.56 0.81
CA VAL A 42 -4.26 3.83 1.42
C VAL A 42 -4.80 2.59 2.13
N SER A 43 -5.19 2.76 3.39
CA SER A 43 -5.93 1.78 4.19
C SER A 43 -7.13 2.44 4.88
N SER A 44 -8.11 1.66 5.27
CA SER A 44 -9.23 2.12 6.09
C SER A 44 -9.03 1.75 7.55
N CYS A 45 -9.49 2.62 8.46
CA CYS A 45 -9.59 2.36 9.90
C CYS A 45 -10.83 1.53 10.22
N ASN A 46 -10.88 0.30 9.70
CA ASN A 46 -11.95 -0.65 9.96
C ASN A 46 -11.37 -2.06 10.08
N GLN A 47 -12.22 -3.07 10.17
CA GLN A 47 -11.80 -4.46 10.34
C GLN A 47 -10.89 -5.03 9.22
N ASP A 48 -10.79 -4.38 8.04
CA ASP A 48 -9.84 -4.77 6.97
C ASP A 48 -8.46 -4.08 7.10
N PHE A 49 -8.23 -3.31 8.17
CA PHE A 49 -6.91 -2.78 8.49
C PHE A 49 -5.90 -3.92 8.67
N ASN A 50 -4.78 -3.84 7.97
CA ASN A 50 -3.81 -4.92 7.95
C ASN A 50 -2.38 -4.39 7.81
N VAL A 51 -1.61 -4.51 8.90
CA VAL A 51 -0.23 -4.01 8.99
C VAL A 51 0.67 -4.71 7.97
N ALA A 52 0.60 -6.04 7.85
CA ALA A 52 1.39 -6.79 6.88
C ALA A 52 1.15 -6.32 5.43
N ARG A 53 -0.07 -5.91 5.12
CA ARG A 53 -0.45 -5.37 3.81
C ARG A 53 0.14 -3.97 3.59
N LEU A 54 0.12 -3.11 4.61
CA LEU A 54 0.77 -1.81 4.57
C LEU A 54 2.28 -1.93 4.39
N GLU A 55 2.95 -2.73 5.23
CA GLU A 55 4.40 -3.03 5.13
C GLU A 55 4.76 -3.51 3.72
N ARG A 56 3.96 -4.40 3.14
CA ARG A 56 4.14 -4.88 1.77
C ARG A 56 4.06 -3.75 0.74
N TYR A 57 3.04 -2.89 0.80
CA TYR A 57 2.92 -1.79 -0.16
C TYR A 57 4.03 -0.74 -0.01
N VAL A 58 4.45 -0.47 1.23
CA VAL A 58 5.58 0.42 1.53
C VAL A 58 6.87 -0.15 0.95
N ALA A 59 7.16 -1.43 1.19
CA ALA A 59 8.32 -2.11 0.63
C ALA A 59 8.32 -2.05 -0.91
N MET A 60 7.16 -2.24 -1.54
CA MET A 60 7.06 -2.12 -3.00
C MET A 60 7.31 -0.71 -3.54
N ALA A 61 6.87 0.32 -2.82
CA ALA A 61 7.13 1.70 -3.21
C ALA A 61 8.62 2.02 -3.09
N MET A 62 9.23 1.68 -1.95
CA MET A 62 10.66 1.85 -1.67
C MET A 62 11.54 1.14 -2.71
N ASP A 63 11.24 -0.12 -3.04
CA ASP A 63 11.97 -0.87 -4.06
C ASP A 63 11.94 -0.19 -5.44
N ALA A 64 10.81 0.43 -5.78
CA ALA A 64 10.64 1.20 -7.01
C ALA A 64 11.25 2.62 -6.94
N ASN A 65 11.92 2.97 -5.85
CA ASN A 65 12.37 4.34 -5.51
C ASN A 65 11.24 5.38 -5.55
N VAL A 66 10.03 4.97 -5.16
CA VAL A 66 8.85 5.83 -5.06
C VAL A 66 8.62 6.15 -3.59
N ARG A 67 8.42 7.42 -3.24
CA ARG A 67 8.21 7.84 -1.85
C ARG A 67 6.86 7.33 -1.33
N PRO A 68 6.80 6.44 -0.32
CA PRO A 68 5.53 6.06 0.29
C PRO A 68 5.01 7.14 1.24
N VAL A 69 3.69 7.29 1.28
CA VAL A 69 2.95 8.05 2.30
C VAL A 69 1.73 7.21 2.67
N ILE A 70 1.58 6.87 3.95
CA ILE A 70 0.43 6.08 4.41
C ILE A 70 -0.74 7.04 4.65
N ILE A 71 -1.90 6.69 4.09
CA ILE A 71 -3.16 7.41 4.30
C ILE A 71 -4.16 6.46 4.93
N LEU A 72 -4.59 6.80 6.13
CA LEU A 72 -5.66 6.14 6.86
C LEU A 72 -6.96 6.91 6.61
N THR A 73 -7.94 6.20 6.08
CA THR A 73 -9.26 6.75 5.71
C THR A 73 -10.36 6.13 6.56
N LYS A 74 -11.60 6.61 6.37
CA LYS A 74 -12.78 6.09 7.05
C LYS A 74 -12.69 6.19 8.58
N ARG A 75 -12.07 7.25 9.10
CA ARG A 75 -11.97 7.47 10.55
C ARG A 75 -13.35 7.66 11.21
N ASP A 76 -14.36 7.96 10.42
CA ASP A 76 -15.77 8.05 10.78
C ASP A 76 -16.41 6.68 10.98
N LEU A 77 -15.95 5.66 10.25
CA LEU A 77 -16.46 4.27 10.34
C LEU A 77 -15.64 3.42 11.32
N CYS A 78 -14.92 4.07 12.23
CA CYS A 78 -14.35 3.43 13.40
C CYS A 78 -15.47 3.00 14.38
N GLU A 79 -16.67 2.66 13.94
CA GLU A 79 -17.75 2.27 14.85
C GLU A 79 -17.47 0.86 15.41
N LEU A 80 -17.65 0.72 16.73
CA LEU A 80 -17.49 -0.53 17.47
C LEU A 80 -18.53 -1.55 17.03
N GLY A 81 -18.13 -2.48 16.17
CA GLY A 81 -18.93 -3.65 15.79
C GLY A 81 -20.15 -3.29 14.95
N GLU A 82 -20.45 -4.12 13.96
CA GLU A 82 -21.74 -4.02 13.29
C GLU A 82 -22.81 -4.36 14.35
N LYS A 83 -23.51 -3.35 14.89
CA LYS A 83 -24.89 -3.58 15.33
C LYS A 83 -25.60 -4.00 14.04
N GLU A 84 -25.90 -5.29 13.91
CA GLU A 84 -26.61 -5.84 12.75
C GLU A 84 -27.80 -4.91 12.43
N GLU A 85 -27.91 -4.48 11.18
CA GLU A 85 -29.00 -3.65 10.67
C GLU A 85 -30.35 -4.36 10.95
N GLY A 86 -30.95 -4.10 12.10
CA GLY A 86 -32.11 -4.85 12.55
C GLY A 86 -32.78 -4.40 13.86
N GLU A 87 -32.17 -3.52 14.65
CA GLU A 87 -32.81 -3.00 15.87
C GLU A 87 -32.96 -1.48 15.80
N ALA A 88 -34.22 -1.08 15.61
CA ALA A 88 -34.67 0.30 15.59
C ALA A 88 -34.33 1.04 16.90
N GLU A 89 -33.89 2.29 16.73
CA GLU A 89 -34.13 3.45 17.59
C GLU A 89 -34.58 3.14 19.03
N ASN A 90 -33.62 2.93 19.93
CA ASN A 90 -33.81 3.32 21.33
C ASN A 90 -33.21 4.73 21.48
N GLU A 91 -34.06 5.74 21.33
CA GLU A 91 -33.79 7.11 21.74
C GLU A 91 -33.77 7.19 23.28
N GLU A 92 -32.63 6.86 23.87
CA GLU A 92 -32.13 7.35 25.17
C GLU A 92 -30.79 6.64 25.46
N GLU A 93 -29.80 6.79 24.57
CA GLU A 93 -28.41 6.53 24.98
C GLU A 93 -28.01 7.62 25.97
N SER A 94 -27.65 7.21 27.19
CA SER A 94 -27.23 8.09 28.26
C SER A 94 -25.97 8.88 27.87
N GLU A 95 -25.77 10.05 28.49
CA GLU A 95 -24.57 10.86 28.25
C GLU A 95 -23.28 10.10 28.60
N GLU A 96 -23.34 9.20 29.59
CA GLU A 96 -22.26 8.30 29.98
C GLU A 96 -21.93 7.26 28.88
N GLU A 97 -22.93 6.61 28.28
CA GLU A 97 -22.71 5.66 27.16
C GLU A 97 -22.10 6.36 25.93
N ARG A 98 -22.49 7.62 25.67
CA ARG A 98 -21.91 8.41 24.58
C ARG A 98 -20.47 8.83 24.84
N GLU A 99 -20.11 9.09 26.09
CA GLU A 99 -18.73 9.42 26.49
C GLU A 99 -17.83 8.19 26.40
N GLU A 100 -18.28 7.03 26.90
CA GLU A 100 -17.58 5.74 26.80
C GLU A 100 -17.34 5.35 25.32
N LEU A 101 -18.37 5.43 24.48
CA LEU A 101 -18.24 5.20 23.04
C LEU A 101 -17.23 6.16 22.41
N ARG A 102 -17.20 7.43 22.83
CA ARG A 102 -16.25 8.42 22.28
C ARG A 102 -14.81 8.11 22.68
N GLU A 103 -14.57 7.69 23.92
CA GLU A 103 -13.25 7.26 24.39
C GLU A 103 -12.77 6.03 23.62
N ASP A 104 -13.63 5.04 23.41
CA ASP A 104 -13.31 3.85 22.63
C ASP A 104 -13.01 4.18 21.15
N LEU A 105 -13.81 5.06 20.54
CA LEU A 105 -13.60 5.55 19.17
C LEU A 105 -12.25 6.25 19.03
N GLU A 106 -11.86 7.06 20.00
CA GLU A 106 -10.60 7.78 19.99
C GLU A 106 -9.41 6.82 20.20
N TRP A 107 -9.53 5.90 21.15
CA TRP A 107 -8.55 4.85 21.39
C TRP A 107 -8.33 3.99 20.13
N MET A 108 -9.39 3.65 19.41
CA MET A 108 -9.27 2.83 18.21
C MET A 108 -8.60 3.59 17.06
N LYS A 109 -8.81 4.91 16.94
CA LYS A 109 -8.04 5.75 15.99
C LYS A 109 -6.57 5.78 16.36
N ASP A 110 -6.25 5.93 17.65
CA ASP A 110 -4.89 5.91 18.15
C ASP A 110 -4.20 4.57 17.89
N TYR A 111 -4.94 3.46 18.02
CA TYR A 111 -4.45 2.13 17.66
C TYR A 111 -4.03 2.05 16.19
N TYR A 112 -4.91 2.38 15.24
CA TYR A 112 -4.57 2.32 13.82
C TYR A 112 -3.42 3.27 13.46
N LEU A 113 -3.42 4.47 14.04
CA LEU A 113 -2.39 5.46 13.80
C LEU A 113 -1.04 5.01 14.34
N LEU A 114 -1.00 4.42 15.53
CA LEU A 114 0.21 3.88 16.15
C LEU A 114 0.76 2.73 15.30
N GLN A 115 -0.08 1.76 14.93
CA GLN A 115 0.30 0.63 14.08
C GLN A 115 0.86 1.07 12.73
N ALA A 116 0.28 2.09 12.10
CA ALA A 116 0.80 2.63 10.85
C ALA A 116 2.09 3.43 11.04
N LYS A 117 2.24 4.17 12.14
CA LYS A 117 3.43 4.98 12.45
C LYS A 117 4.67 4.15 12.78
N THR A 118 4.52 2.91 13.24
CA THR A 118 5.69 2.05 13.52
C THR A 118 6.27 1.42 12.24
N ILE A 119 5.53 1.43 11.13
CA ILE A 119 6.00 0.88 9.85
C ILE A 119 7.27 1.61 9.38
N ALA A 120 8.24 0.82 8.92
CA ALA A 120 9.56 1.31 8.52
C ALA A 120 10.21 2.20 9.59
N ASN A 121 10.06 1.83 10.87
CA ASN A 121 10.62 2.52 12.03
C ASN A 121 10.23 4.00 12.10
N GLY A 122 9.01 4.33 11.66
CA GLY A 122 8.48 5.70 11.69
C GLY A 122 9.07 6.66 10.66
N THR A 123 9.81 6.14 9.67
CA THR A 123 10.36 6.98 8.59
C THR A 123 9.31 7.38 7.55
N VAL A 124 8.18 6.66 7.50
CA VAL A 124 7.12 6.90 6.52
C VAL A 124 6.06 7.85 7.11
N PRO A 125 5.73 8.96 6.42
CA PRO A 125 4.65 9.84 6.87
C PRO A 125 3.30 9.11 6.90
N VAL A 126 2.54 9.33 7.97
CA VAL A 126 1.19 8.77 8.14
C VAL A 126 0.19 9.91 8.33
N LEU A 127 -0.88 9.90 7.55
CA LEU A 127 -1.97 10.88 7.60
C LEU A 127 -3.29 10.16 7.86
N LEU A 128 -4.04 10.62 8.87
CA LEU A 128 -5.39 10.18 9.17
C LEU A 128 -6.36 11.26 8.70
N LEU A 129 -7.27 10.94 7.77
CA LEU A 129 -8.20 11.89 7.19
C LEU A 129 -9.54 11.24 6.80
N ASP A 130 -10.60 12.04 6.69
CA ASP A 130 -11.77 11.66 5.90
C ASP A 130 -11.43 11.84 4.42
N ALA A 131 -11.68 10.80 3.62
CA ALA A 131 -11.43 10.86 2.18
C ALA A 131 -12.46 11.71 1.42
N ARG A 132 -13.52 12.19 2.10
CA ARG A 132 -14.59 13.03 1.57
C ARG A 132 -14.33 14.50 1.87
N GLY A 133 -15.03 15.36 1.13
CA GLY A 133 -14.93 16.82 1.30
C GLY A 133 -13.55 17.36 0.96
N ASP A 134 -13.17 18.44 1.63
CA ASP A 134 -11.98 19.24 1.31
C ASP A 134 -10.73 18.85 2.14
N GLU A 135 -10.90 18.03 3.19
CA GLU A 135 -9.79 17.60 4.06
C GLU A 135 -8.64 16.95 3.26
N PRO A 136 -8.88 16.07 2.27
CA PRO A 136 -7.80 15.53 1.43
C PRO A 136 -6.97 16.59 0.72
N GLN A 137 -7.62 17.65 0.21
CA GLN A 137 -6.94 18.71 -0.51
C GLN A 137 -5.99 19.49 0.41
N ILE A 138 -6.40 19.70 1.65
CA ILE A 138 -5.61 20.41 2.67
C ILE A 138 -4.48 19.50 3.18
N ALA A 139 -4.82 18.29 3.63
CA ALA A 139 -3.87 17.38 4.26
C ALA A 139 -2.78 16.88 3.29
N LEU A 140 -3.12 16.70 2.00
CA LEU A 140 -2.20 16.17 0.99
C LEU A 140 -1.49 17.27 0.19
N GLN A 141 -1.82 18.55 0.40
CA GLN A 141 -1.21 19.70 -0.29
C GLN A 141 0.32 19.62 -0.44
N PRO A 142 1.11 19.15 0.56
CA PRO A 142 2.56 19.06 0.41
C PRO A 142 3.03 18.21 -0.76
N TYR A 143 2.21 17.25 -1.20
CA TYR A 143 2.47 16.32 -2.31
C TYR A 143 1.79 16.76 -3.62
N LEU A 144 0.85 17.69 -3.57
CA LEU A 144 0.05 18.17 -4.71
C LEU A 144 0.70 19.40 -5.31
N ARG A 145 1.73 19.20 -6.14
CA ARG A 145 2.46 20.29 -6.79
C ARG A 145 2.67 20.01 -8.26
N ARG A 146 2.82 21.06 -9.05
CA ARG A 146 3.16 20.96 -10.47
C ARG A 146 4.38 20.06 -10.67
N GLY A 147 4.24 19.10 -11.58
CA GLY A 147 5.28 18.13 -11.91
C GLY A 147 5.34 16.91 -10.98
N GLN A 148 4.55 16.88 -9.88
CA GLN A 148 4.42 15.67 -9.06
C GLN A 148 3.49 14.66 -9.71
N THR A 149 3.86 13.40 -9.58
CA THR A 149 3.14 12.23 -10.08
C THR A 149 2.85 11.26 -8.93
N ILE A 150 1.58 10.94 -8.76
CA ILE A 150 1.08 10.19 -7.61
C ILE A 150 0.44 8.89 -8.08
N ALA A 151 0.67 7.80 -7.37
CA ALA A 151 -0.07 6.55 -7.54
C ALA A 151 -0.73 6.13 -6.23
N PHE A 152 -1.91 5.51 -6.30
CA PHE A 152 -2.57 4.97 -5.11
C PHE A 152 -2.34 3.46 -4.99
N LEU A 153 -1.78 3.00 -3.88
CA LEU A 153 -1.65 1.59 -3.51
C LEU A 153 -2.66 1.28 -2.40
N GLY A 154 -3.26 0.09 -2.39
CA GLY A 154 -4.22 -0.29 -1.34
C GLY A 154 -5.27 -1.29 -1.79
N SER A 155 -5.89 -1.98 -0.82
CA SER A 155 -7.02 -2.88 -1.07
C SER A 155 -8.23 -2.15 -1.65
N SER A 156 -9.14 -2.86 -2.31
CA SER A 156 -10.39 -2.22 -2.74
C SER A 156 -11.26 -1.89 -1.55
N GLY A 157 -12.07 -0.85 -1.67
CA GLY A 157 -12.98 -0.44 -0.59
C GLY A 157 -12.33 0.46 0.47
N VAL A 158 -10.99 0.60 0.49
CA VAL A 158 -10.25 1.47 1.43
C VAL A 158 -10.34 2.98 1.10
N GLY A 159 -11.24 3.42 0.21
CA GLY A 159 -11.43 4.86 -0.06
C GLY A 159 -10.55 5.52 -1.13
N LYS A 160 -9.71 4.77 -1.88
CA LYS A 160 -8.89 5.32 -2.99
C LYS A 160 -9.67 6.15 -4.01
N SER A 161 -10.82 5.64 -4.48
CA SER A 161 -11.63 6.34 -5.49
C SER A 161 -12.31 7.59 -4.91
N THR A 162 -12.75 7.52 -3.65
CA THR A 162 -13.27 8.68 -2.91
C THR A 162 -12.20 9.76 -2.80
N LEU A 163 -10.98 9.38 -2.42
CA LEU A 163 -9.83 10.27 -2.32
C LEU A 163 -9.50 10.93 -3.67
N LEU A 164 -9.48 10.14 -4.76
CA LEU A 164 -9.26 10.67 -6.11
C LEU A 164 -10.29 11.74 -6.49
N ASN A 165 -11.56 11.50 -6.17
CA ASN A 165 -12.65 12.41 -6.48
C ASN A 165 -12.56 13.72 -5.69
N SER A 166 -12.21 13.64 -4.40
CA SER A 166 -11.96 14.82 -3.57
C SER A 166 -10.78 15.63 -4.04
N LEU A 167 -9.67 15.00 -4.46
CA LEU A 167 -8.51 15.71 -5.03
C LEU A 167 -8.79 16.32 -6.42
N GLY A 168 -9.73 15.74 -7.15
CA GLY A 168 -10.04 16.10 -8.53
C GLY A 168 -11.07 17.21 -8.70
N ASN A 169 -11.51 17.88 -7.63
CA ASN A 169 -12.62 18.85 -7.63
C ASN A 169 -13.83 18.35 -8.45
N SER A 170 -14.28 17.12 -8.13
CA SER A 170 -15.56 16.54 -8.56
C SER A 170 -15.80 16.30 -10.06
N THR A 171 -14.86 16.58 -10.97
CA THR A 171 -15.10 16.46 -12.42
C THR A 171 -14.28 15.38 -13.14
N LEU A 172 -13.52 14.54 -12.42
CA LEU A 172 -12.57 13.61 -13.05
C LEU A 172 -13.08 12.17 -13.18
N ALA A 173 -14.03 11.72 -12.36
CA ALA A 173 -14.73 10.46 -12.55
C ALA A 173 -16.24 10.73 -12.57
N PRO A 174 -17.02 10.24 -13.56
CA PRO A 174 -18.45 10.18 -13.40
C PRO A 174 -18.74 9.22 -12.23
N THR A 175 -18.98 9.79 -11.04
CA THR A 175 -19.76 9.14 -10.01
C THR A 175 -21.16 9.01 -10.60
N ALA A 176 -21.42 7.89 -11.27
CA ALA A 176 -22.79 7.46 -11.49
C ALA A 176 -23.48 7.54 -10.12
N ALA A 177 -24.54 8.34 -10.07
CA ALA A 177 -25.26 8.72 -8.88
C ALA A 177 -25.43 7.53 -7.93
N ILE A 178 -25.24 7.82 -6.65
CA ILE A 178 -25.56 6.94 -5.53
C ILE A 178 -27.05 6.60 -5.69
N HIS A 179 -27.34 5.45 -6.28
CA HIS A 179 -28.61 4.79 -6.07
C HIS A 179 -28.43 3.97 -4.80
N SER A 180 -29.10 4.43 -3.75
CA SER A 180 -29.45 3.67 -2.56
C SER A 180 -30.14 2.38 -3.01
N ASP A 181 -29.37 1.30 -3.08
CA ASP A 181 -29.77 -0.06 -2.74
C ASP A 181 -28.61 -1.01 -3.08
N SER A 182 -28.22 -1.82 -2.10
CA SER A 182 -27.16 -2.84 -2.07
C SER A 182 -25.80 -2.40 -1.51
N GLY A 183 -25.56 -2.78 -0.26
CA GLY A 183 -24.34 -2.61 0.54
C GLY A 183 -23.11 -3.37 0.05
N GLN A 184 -22.76 -3.30 -1.23
CA GLN A 184 -21.46 -3.77 -1.74
C GLN A 184 -20.91 -2.81 -2.81
N GLY A 185 -20.16 -1.80 -2.35
CA GLY A 185 -19.51 -0.80 -3.20
C GLY A 185 -18.52 -1.39 -4.20
N ARG A 186 -18.99 -1.68 -5.41
CA ARG A 186 -18.21 -2.21 -6.52
C ARG A 186 -17.78 -1.10 -7.49
N HIS A 187 -17.09 -0.08 -7.00
CA HIS A 187 -16.42 0.90 -7.87
C HIS A 187 -15.12 0.29 -8.41
N THR A 188 -15.23 -0.46 -9.50
CA THR A 188 -14.08 -1.07 -10.19
C THR A 188 -13.71 -0.16 -11.36
N THR A 189 -12.73 0.76 -11.21
CA THR A 189 -12.08 1.36 -12.38
C THR A 189 -11.55 0.19 -13.24
N THR A 190 -11.65 0.21 -14.57
CA THR A 190 -11.19 -0.93 -15.42
C THR A 190 -10.08 -0.53 -16.41
N ARG A 191 -9.70 0.76 -16.43
CA ARG A 191 -8.67 1.31 -17.31
C ARG A 191 -7.63 2.08 -16.50
N ARG A 192 -6.35 1.90 -16.83
CA ARG A 192 -5.26 2.75 -16.32
C ARG A 192 -5.42 4.14 -16.90
N ARG A 193 -5.52 5.16 -16.06
CA ARG A 193 -5.71 6.55 -16.47
C ARG A 193 -4.87 7.48 -15.61
N ILE A 194 -4.38 8.55 -16.23
CA ILE A 194 -3.77 9.68 -15.55
C ILE A 194 -4.82 10.78 -15.43
N PHE A 195 -4.98 11.29 -14.22
CA PHE A 195 -5.83 12.42 -13.87
C PHE A 195 -4.94 13.62 -13.58
N VAL A 196 -5.17 14.73 -14.26
CA VAL A 196 -4.45 15.98 -14.03
C VAL A 196 -5.21 16.74 -12.95
N LEU A 197 -4.53 17.17 -11.89
CA LEU A 197 -5.12 17.85 -10.75
C LEU A 197 -4.95 19.38 -10.86
N GLY A 198 -5.97 20.12 -10.41
CA GLY A 198 -6.06 21.57 -10.58
C GLY A 198 -6.47 21.99 -12.00
N GLU A 199 -6.93 23.24 -12.16
CA GLU A 199 -7.49 23.74 -13.42
C GLU A 199 -6.47 23.70 -14.58
N SER A 200 -5.19 23.84 -14.27
CA SER A 200 -4.09 23.88 -15.25
C SER A 200 -3.03 22.80 -15.03
N GLY A 201 -3.29 21.78 -14.20
CA GLY A 201 -2.30 20.77 -13.82
C GLY A 201 -1.25 21.27 -12.82
N ASP A 202 -1.54 22.36 -12.12
CA ASP A 202 -0.69 23.00 -11.11
C ASP A 202 -0.59 22.18 -9.82
N GLN A 203 -1.47 21.19 -9.63
CA GLN A 203 -1.47 20.28 -8.49
C GLN A 203 -0.92 18.88 -8.81
N GLY A 204 -0.36 18.70 -10.01
CA GLY A 204 0.28 17.46 -10.42
C GLY A 204 -0.69 16.48 -11.09
N CYS A 205 -0.36 15.20 -11.05
CA CYS A 205 -1.12 14.15 -11.71
C CYS A 205 -1.27 12.90 -10.84
N VAL A 206 -2.43 12.25 -10.87
CA VAL A 206 -2.67 10.96 -10.22
C VAL A 206 -2.87 9.87 -11.25
N LEU A 207 -2.10 8.80 -11.15
CA LEU A 207 -2.29 7.58 -11.91
C LEU A 207 -3.23 6.65 -11.14
N ASP A 208 -4.46 6.49 -11.63
CA ASP A 208 -5.35 5.41 -11.17
C ASP A 208 -5.06 4.15 -11.99
N THR A 209 -4.44 3.17 -11.34
CA THR A 209 -4.31 1.84 -11.91
C THR A 209 -5.28 0.90 -11.20
N PRO A 210 -6.42 0.57 -11.83
CA PRO A 210 -7.25 -0.48 -11.30
C PRO A 210 -6.52 -1.81 -11.28
N GLY A 211 -6.63 -2.52 -10.16
CA GLY A 211 -6.05 -3.85 -10.01
C GLY A 211 -4.64 -3.89 -9.44
N LEU A 212 -4.34 -3.03 -8.47
CA LEU A 212 -3.27 -3.27 -7.50
C LEU A 212 -3.70 -4.24 -6.37
N ARG A 213 -4.89 -4.83 -6.47
CA ARG A 213 -5.31 -5.97 -5.65
C ARG A 213 -4.32 -7.12 -5.87
N GLU A 214 -3.75 -7.60 -4.77
CA GLU A 214 -2.80 -8.73 -4.72
C GLU A 214 -1.55 -8.53 -5.60
N LEU A 215 -0.86 -7.40 -5.41
CA LEU A 215 0.52 -7.32 -5.86
C LEU A 215 1.35 -8.38 -5.13
N LYS A 216 1.65 -9.48 -5.82
CA LYS A 216 2.75 -10.36 -5.41
C LYS A 216 4.03 -9.56 -5.55
N LEU A 217 4.82 -9.52 -4.47
CA LEU A 217 6.12 -8.88 -4.44
C LEU A 217 6.94 -9.33 -5.65
N VAL A 218 7.34 -8.36 -6.48
CA VAL A 218 8.24 -8.60 -7.59
C VAL A 218 9.52 -7.89 -7.24
N ASP A 219 10.56 -8.68 -6.98
CA ASP A 219 11.93 -8.17 -6.84
C ASP A 219 12.12 -7.15 -5.71
N SER A 220 11.36 -7.27 -4.62
CA SER A 220 11.30 -6.26 -3.55
C SER A 220 12.38 -6.39 -2.48
N LYS A 221 13.53 -6.99 -2.79
CA LYS A 221 14.56 -7.28 -1.78
C LYS A 221 15.00 -6.00 -1.06
N LYS A 222 15.29 -4.94 -1.83
CA LYS A 222 15.70 -3.65 -1.27
C LYS A 222 14.59 -3.02 -0.43
N GLY A 223 13.37 -3.04 -0.94
CA GLY A 223 12.21 -2.50 -0.22
C GLY A 223 11.94 -3.22 1.11
N VAL A 224 12.10 -4.54 1.18
CA VAL A 224 11.95 -5.30 2.44
C VAL A 224 13.10 -4.97 3.40
N GLU A 225 14.33 -4.86 2.90
CA GLU A 225 15.48 -4.43 3.72
C GLU A 225 15.29 -3.01 4.29
N GLU A 226 14.66 -2.11 3.56
CA GLU A 226 14.34 -0.75 4.05
C GLU A 226 13.25 -0.75 5.13
N VAL A 227 12.15 -1.50 4.92
CA VAL A 227 11.03 -1.55 5.88
C VAL A 227 11.39 -2.25 7.20
N PHE A 228 12.28 -3.23 7.15
CA PHE A 228 12.72 -4.03 8.30
C PHE A 228 14.21 -3.82 8.61
N GLY A 229 14.74 -2.63 8.32
CA GLY A 229 16.17 -2.33 8.46
C GLY A 229 16.72 -2.54 9.87
N ASP A 230 15.89 -2.37 10.89
CA ASP A 230 16.14 -2.72 12.29
C ASP A 230 16.44 -4.22 12.45
N LEU A 231 15.54 -5.09 11.96
CA LEU A 231 15.72 -6.54 12.02
C LEU A 231 16.91 -7.00 11.17
N VAL A 232 17.11 -6.40 9.99
CA VAL A 232 18.29 -6.67 9.16
C VAL A 232 19.59 -6.34 9.90
N ALA A 233 19.64 -5.21 10.60
CA ALA A 233 20.80 -4.81 11.39
C ALA A 233 21.06 -5.71 12.60
N ILE A 234 20.00 -6.25 13.23
CA ILE A 234 20.13 -7.23 14.31
C ILE A 234 20.60 -8.58 13.74
N ALA A 235 20.02 -9.05 12.64
CA ALA A 235 20.35 -10.33 12.02
C ALA A 235 21.82 -10.42 11.57
N GLN A 236 22.45 -9.29 11.20
CA GLN A 236 23.89 -9.23 10.90
C GLN A 236 24.79 -9.58 12.10
N LYS A 237 24.26 -9.56 13.32
CA LYS A 237 24.97 -9.93 14.55
C LYS A 237 24.79 -11.39 14.93
N CYS A 238 24.00 -12.15 14.17
CA CYS A 238 23.86 -13.60 14.40
C CYS A 238 25.20 -14.31 14.25
N LYS A 239 25.37 -15.39 15.01
CA LYS A 239 26.55 -16.26 14.94
C LYS A 239 26.78 -16.88 13.57
N PHE A 240 25.70 -17.10 12.81
CA PHE A 240 25.71 -17.75 11.49
C PHE A 240 25.11 -16.84 10.43
N ASN A 241 25.68 -16.87 9.21
CA ASN A 241 25.24 -16.05 8.07
C ASN A 241 23.92 -16.53 7.45
N ASP A 242 23.57 -17.80 7.67
CA ASP A 242 22.36 -18.48 7.19
C ASP A 242 21.41 -18.82 8.34
N CYS A 243 21.42 -17.99 9.39
CA CYS A 243 20.57 -18.16 10.56
C CYS A 243 19.09 -18.27 10.15
N SER A 244 18.40 -19.29 10.66
CA SER A 244 16.98 -19.52 10.40
C SER A 244 16.06 -18.57 11.15
N HIS A 245 16.56 -17.91 12.20
CA HIS A 245 15.81 -17.07 13.14
C HIS A 245 14.63 -17.76 13.85
N ALA A 246 14.47 -19.07 13.68
CA ALA A 246 13.51 -19.88 14.42
C ALA A 246 13.82 -19.93 15.92
N GLU A 247 12.77 -20.16 16.72
CA GLU A 247 12.87 -20.36 18.17
C GLU A 247 13.93 -21.42 18.53
N GLY A 248 14.72 -21.14 19.56
CA GLY A 248 15.79 -22.03 20.03
C GLY A 248 17.05 -22.08 19.16
N THR A 249 17.15 -21.25 18.11
CA THR A 249 18.36 -21.18 17.27
C THR A 249 19.56 -20.63 18.07
N PRO A 250 20.63 -21.41 18.31
CA PRO A 250 21.73 -20.99 19.18
C PRO A 250 22.56 -19.84 18.59
N GLY A 251 22.76 -18.76 19.37
CA GLY A 251 23.52 -17.58 18.94
C GLY A 251 22.80 -16.72 17.90
N CYS A 252 21.46 -16.76 17.90
CA CYS A 252 20.61 -15.91 17.08
C CYS A 252 20.35 -14.58 17.78
N ALA A 253 20.93 -13.50 17.27
CA ALA A 253 20.74 -12.15 17.83
C ALA A 253 19.29 -11.66 17.73
N ILE A 254 18.51 -12.17 16.78
CA ILE A 254 17.07 -11.87 16.66
C ILE A 254 16.30 -12.50 17.82
N MET A 255 16.49 -13.79 18.09
CA MET A 255 15.80 -14.45 19.23
C MET A 255 16.23 -13.84 20.56
N GLU A 256 17.52 -13.53 20.71
CA GLU A 256 18.02 -12.80 21.89
C GLU A 256 17.43 -11.38 22.03
N ALA A 257 16.90 -10.78 20.96
CA ALA A 257 16.24 -9.48 21.00
C ALA A 257 14.72 -9.61 21.25
N VAL A 258 14.08 -10.68 20.77
CA VAL A 258 12.69 -11.02 21.06
C VAL A 258 12.52 -11.38 22.54
N GLU A 259 13.48 -12.11 23.12
CA GLU A 259 13.45 -12.52 24.54
C GLU A 259 13.67 -11.35 25.52
N ARG A 260 14.04 -10.15 25.05
CA ARG A 260 14.23 -8.98 25.91
C ARG A 260 12.90 -8.33 26.25
N GLU A 261 12.74 -8.00 27.53
CA GLU A 261 11.57 -7.24 28.02
C GLU A 261 11.53 -5.77 27.55
N ASP A 262 12.56 -5.29 26.84
CA ASP A 262 12.60 -3.92 26.31
C ASP A 262 11.76 -3.74 25.03
N GLY A 263 11.20 -4.83 24.47
CA GLY A 263 10.38 -4.80 23.28
C GLY A 263 11.15 -4.41 22.02
N THR A 264 12.47 -4.63 21.98
CA THR A 264 13.31 -4.29 20.82
C THR A 264 12.82 -4.97 19.53
N VAL A 265 12.31 -6.21 19.62
CA VAL A 265 11.71 -6.93 18.50
C VAL A 265 10.37 -7.51 18.92
N ASP A 266 9.32 -7.08 18.24
CA ASP A 266 7.98 -7.65 18.34
C ASP A 266 7.89 -8.97 17.54
N GLU A 267 7.33 -10.02 18.15
CA GLU A 267 7.25 -11.36 17.56
C GLU A 267 6.37 -11.38 16.30
N GLU A 268 5.22 -10.71 16.33
CA GLU A 268 4.36 -10.62 15.14
C GLU A 268 5.07 -9.89 13.99
N ARG A 269 5.87 -8.87 14.28
CA ARG A 269 6.70 -8.16 13.30
C ARG A 269 7.77 -9.05 12.70
N LEU A 270 8.41 -9.91 13.51
CA LEU A 270 9.35 -10.92 13.03
C LEU A 270 8.66 -11.90 12.07
N GLU A 271 7.51 -12.45 12.44
CA GLU A 271 6.73 -13.35 11.56
C GLU A 271 6.39 -12.70 10.22
N ARG A 272 5.95 -11.43 10.24
CA ARG A 272 5.67 -10.66 9.01
C ARG A 272 6.90 -10.52 8.14
N TRP A 273 8.05 -10.22 8.72
CA TRP A 273 9.32 -10.11 7.99
C TRP A 273 9.73 -11.44 7.36
N GLU A 274 9.70 -12.53 8.12
CA GLU A 274 10.06 -13.87 7.63
C GLU A 274 9.16 -14.31 6.47
N LYS A 275 7.85 -14.08 6.60
CA LYS A 275 6.88 -14.37 5.53
C LYS A 275 7.18 -13.60 4.24
N LEU A 276 7.56 -12.33 4.35
CA LEU A 276 7.93 -11.51 3.18
C LEU A 276 9.24 -12.01 2.54
N LEU A 277 10.22 -12.43 3.34
CA LEU A 277 11.46 -13.04 2.84
C LEU A 277 11.20 -14.40 2.15
N GLU A 278 10.30 -15.22 2.68
CA GLU A 278 9.93 -16.49 2.05
C GLU A 278 9.26 -16.26 0.68
N GLU A 279 8.31 -15.32 0.61
CA GLU A 279 7.65 -14.93 -0.64
C GLU A 279 8.65 -14.41 -1.68
N GLU A 280 9.63 -13.60 -1.26
CA GLU A 280 10.70 -13.08 -2.11
C GLU A 280 11.59 -14.20 -2.67
N ARG A 281 12.11 -15.08 -1.81
CA ARG A 281 12.93 -16.25 -2.19
C ARG A 281 12.19 -17.19 -3.14
N ALA A 282 10.88 -17.37 -2.92
CA ALA A 282 10.04 -18.18 -3.80
C ALA A 282 9.93 -17.58 -5.21
N MET A 283 9.91 -16.26 -5.33
CA MET A 283 9.86 -15.54 -6.61
C MET A 283 11.21 -15.55 -7.34
N GLU A 284 12.33 -15.43 -6.63
CA GLU A 284 13.67 -15.53 -7.22
C GLU A 284 13.89 -16.91 -7.88
N LYS A 285 13.49 -17.99 -7.20
CA LYS A 285 13.54 -19.36 -7.75
C LYS A 285 12.73 -19.52 -9.04
N VAL A 286 11.62 -18.80 -9.18
CA VAL A 286 10.81 -18.79 -10.40
C VAL A 286 11.51 -18.05 -11.55
N LYS A 287 12.19 -16.92 -11.26
CA LYS A 287 12.98 -16.18 -12.27
C LYS A 287 14.10 -17.04 -12.86
N ILE A 288 14.88 -17.71 -12.01
CA ILE A 288 16.02 -18.56 -12.44
C ILE A 288 15.55 -19.69 -13.36
N ARG A 289 14.40 -20.31 -13.05
CA ARG A 289 13.81 -21.38 -13.89
C ARG A 289 13.26 -20.85 -15.22
N GLY A 290 12.75 -19.61 -15.25
CA GLY A 290 12.24 -18.96 -16.45
C GLY A 290 13.30 -18.41 -17.41
N GLY A 291 14.53 -18.15 -16.92
CA GLY A 291 15.63 -17.55 -17.70
C GLY A 291 16.37 -18.50 -18.65
N ARG A 292 16.13 -19.81 -18.63
CA ARG A 292 16.79 -20.79 -19.53
C ARG A 292 16.10 -20.98 -20.88
N GLY A 293 15.12 -20.15 -21.24
CA GLY A 293 14.35 -20.26 -22.47
C GLY A 293 14.38 -18.99 -23.33
N GLY A 294 15.39 -18.87 -24.20
CA GLY A 294 15.28 -18.18 -25.49
C GLY A 294 15.51 -16.67 -25.52
N GLU A 295 16.78 -16.25 -25.50
CA GLU A 295 17.20 -15.01 -26.16
C GLU A 295 17.69 -15.37 -27.58
N GLN A 296 16.75 -15.59 -28.51
CA GLN A 296 17.09 -15.47 -29.93
C GLN A 296 17.02 -13.99 -30.28
N VAL A 297 18.19 -13.36 -30.25
CA VAL A 297 18.43 -12.05 -30.84
C VAL A 297 18.12 -12.16 -32.33
N ASN A 298 16.95 -11.68 -32.73
CA ASN A 298 16.59 -11.54 -34.13
C ASN A 298 17.38 -10.35 -34.71
N LYS A 299 18.61 -10.61 -35.16
CA LYS A 299 19.35 -9.69 -36.04
C LYS A 299 18.69 -9.75 -37.43
N GLY A 300 17.72 -8.87 -37.67
CA GLY A 300 17.26 -8.59 -39.03
C GLY A 300 18.31 -7.76 -39.79
N PRO A 301 18.47 -7.94 -41.11
CA PRO A 301 19.53 -7.31 -41.88
C PRO A 301 19.24 -5.81 -42.11
N LEU A 302 20.34 -5.09 -42.37
CA LEU A 302 20.42 -3.68 -42.76
C LEU A 302 19.40 -3.27 -43.82
#